data_AF-A0A0C9VS77-F1
#
_entry.id   AF-A0A0C9VS77-F1
#
_cell.length_a   1.000
_cell.length_b   1.000
_cell.length_c   1.000
_cell.angle_alpha   90.00
_cell.angle_beta   90.00
_cell.angle_gamma   90.00
#
_symmetry.space_group_name_H-M   'P 1'
#
loop_
_entity.id
_entity.type
_entity.pdbx_description
1 polymer ?
#
loop_
_entity_poly.entity_id
_entity_poly.type
_entity_poly.pdbx_seq_one_letter_code
_entity_poly.pdbx_strand_id
1 'polypeptide(L)'
;VFRVQWLRAKASRDQFREEVELVQSEMGWTRNDFARRAGIWDAHHHAAEQSDDQGRACYAAKEAALWHELKDDATRVAQRFEIATNNERRDV
;
A
#
# COMPACT_ATOMS: atom_id res chain seq x y z
N VAL A 1 -22.14 37.96 3.52
CA VAL A 1 -22.03 36.77 2.61
C VAL A 1 -20.60 36.18 2.56
N PHE A 2 -19.55 36.97 2.80
CA PHE A 2 -18.14 36.52 2.84
C PHE A 2 -17.83 35.37 3.82
N ARG A 3 -18.45 35.38 5.02
CA ARG A 3 -18.21 34.38 6.08
C ARG A 3 -18.59 32.95 5.66
N VAL A 4 -19.70 32.79 4.94
CA VAL A 4 -20.18 31.47 4.48
C VAL A 4 -19.28 30.93 3.37
N GLN A 5 -18.80 31.79 2.47
CA GLN A 5 -17.84 31.40 1.43
C GLN A 5 -16.51 30.95 2.03
N TRP A 6 -15.99 31.68 3.03
CA TRP A 6 -14.78 31.27 3.75
C TRP A 6 -14.93 29.94 4.49
N LEU A 7 -16.06 29.72 5.19
CA LEU A 7 -16.32 28.45 5.90
C LEU A 7 -16.36 27.25 4.93
N ARG A 8 -16.98 27.41 3.75
CA ARG A 8 -17.01 26.37 2.72
C ARG A 8 -15.61 26.08 2.18
N ALA A 9 -14.84 27.12 1.85
CA ALA A 9 -13.47 26.96 1.37
C ALA A 9 -12.57 26.27 2.40
N LYS A 10 -12.72 26.63 3.69
CA LYS A 10 -12.02 25.97 4.80
C LYS A 10 -12.41 24.50 4.90
N ALA A 11 -13.72 24.19 4.90
CA ALA A 11 -14.20 22.83 4.99
C ALA A 11 -13.68 21.95 3.82
N SER A 12 -13.70 22.46 2.58
CA SER A 12 -13.14 21.73 1.43
C SER A 12 -11.64 21.48 1.57
N ARG A 13 -10.87 22.46 2.07
CA ARG A 13 -9.43 22.28 2.31
C ARG A 13 -9.17 21.24 3.40
N ASP A 14 -9.91 21.31 4.50
CA ASP A 14 -9.73 20.40 5.64
C ASP A 14 -10.14 18.95 5.23
N GLN A 15 -11.21 18.79 4.43
CA GLN A 15 -11.59 17.50 3.83
C GLN A 15 -10.50 16.96 2.90
N PHE A 16 -9.96 17.77 1.98
CA PHE A 16 -8.91 17.31 1.08
C PHE A 16 -7.66 16.85 1.85
N ARG A 17 -7.31 17.55 2.93
CA ARG A 17 -6.22 17.14 3.81
C ARG A 17 -6.51 15.79 4.46
N GLU A 18 -7.71 15.58 4.98
CA GLU A 18 -8.12 14.31 5.57
C GLU A 18 -8.06 13.16 4.54
N GLU A 19 -8.56 13.39 3.32
CA GLU A 19 -8.50 12.41 2.24
C GLU A 19 -7.05 12.00 1.91
N VAL A 20 -6.11 12.94 1.89
CA VAL A 20 -4.69 12.64 1.69
C VAL A 20 -4.13 11.78 2.84
N GLU A 21 -4.46 12.09 4.09
CA GLU A 21 -4.02 11.32 5.27
C GLU A 21 -4.59 9.89 5.26
N LEU A 22 -5.85 9.73 4.85
CA LEU A 22 -6.50 8.43 4.69
C LEU A 22 -5.84 7.58 3.60
N VAL A 23 -5.62 8.16 2.42
CA VAL A 23 -4.97 7.47 1.30
C VAL A 23 -3.56 6.99 1.68
N GLN A 24 -2.78 7.80 2.39
CA GLN A 24 -1.46 7.38 2.89
C GLN A 24 -1.55 6.18 3.84
N SER A 25 -2.53 6.20 4.74
CA SER A 25 -2.77 5.12 5.69
C SER A 25 -3.18 3.82 4.99
N GLU A 26 -4.09 3.91 4.02
CA GLU A 26 -4.54 2.77 3.22
C GLU A 26 -3.44 2.19 2.33
N MET A 27 -2.60 3.03 1.72
CA MET A 27 -1.41 2.58 0.98
C MET A 27 -0.44 1.81 1.89
N GLY A 28 -0.19 2.32 3.10
CA GLY A 28 0.62 1.64 4.10
C GLY A 28 0.03 0.29 4.51
N TRP A 29 -1.28 0.25 4.78
CA TRP A 29 -1.99 -0.99 5.09
C TRP A 29 -1.91 -2.01 3.95
N THR A 30 -2.11 -1.58 2.71
CA THR A 30 -2.09 -2.44 1.52
C THR A 30 -0.73 -3.11 1.32
N ARG A 31 0.36 -2.32 1.43
CA ARG A 31 1.73 -2.84 1.37
C ARG A 31 1.98 -3.90 2.46
N ASN A 32 1.49 -3.64 3.68
CA ASN A 32 1.66 -4.57 4.79
C ASN A 32 0.87 -5.86 4.60
N ASP A 33 -0.36 -5.78 4.05
CA ASP A 33 -1.14 -6.99 3.74
C ASP A 33 -0.48 -7.85 2.66
N PHE A 34 0.05 -7.22 1.60
CA PHE A 34 0.79 -7.95 0.56
C PHE A 34 2.05 -8.64 1.11
N ALA A 35 2.84 -7.94 1.93
CA ALA A 35 4.00 -8.53 2.59
C ALA A 35 3.61 -9.70 3.49
N ARG A 36 2.51 -9.58 4.24
CA ARG A 36 1.98 -10.65 5.09
C ARG A 36 1.56 -11.86 4.26
N ARG A 37 0.88 -11.66 3.13
CA ARG A 37 0.47 -12.74 2.22
C ARG A 37 1.66 -13.43 1.58
N ALA A 38 2.66 -12.67 1.15
CA ALA A 38 3.90 -13.23 0.61
C ALA A 38 4.56 -14.16 1.64
N GLY A 39 4.70 -13.71 2.90
CA GLY A 39 5.28 -14.53 3.97
C GLY A 39 4.46 -15.79 4.31
N ILE A 40 3.13 -15.76 4.17
CA ILE A 40 2.30 -16.96 4.33
C ILE A 40 2.62 -17.98 3.23
N TRP A 41 2.75 -17.53 1.99
CA TRP A 41 3.08 -18.43 0.87
C TRP A 41 4.52 -18.92 0.91
N ASP A 42 5.47 -18.11 1.37
CA ASP A 42 6.84 -18.54 1.65
C ASP A 42 6.85 -19.66 2.70
N ALA A 43 6.05 -19.53 3.77
CA ALA A 43 5.91 -20.57 4.78
C ALA A 43 5.28 -21.86 4.21
N HIS A 44 4.29 -21.73 3.31
CA HIS A 44 3.69 -22.88 2.62
C HIS A 44 4.68 -23.56 1.67
N HIS A 45 5.51 -22.79 0.97
CA HIS A 45 6.57 -23.30 0.12
C HIS A 45 7.54 -24.14 0.94
N HIS A 46 8.08 -23.59 2.02
CA HIS A 46 9.01 -24.32 2.90
C HIS A 46 8.41 -25.58 3.51
N ALA A 47 7.14 -25.53 3.92
CA ALA A 47 6.45 -26.72 4.43
C ALA A 47 6.30 -27.81 3.36
N ALA A 48 6.03 -27.43 2.10
CA ALA A 48 5.92 -28.37 0.99
C ALA A 48 7.27 -28.97 0.57
N GLU A 49 8.35 -28.17 0.60
CA GLU A 49 9.72 -28.66 0.41
C GLU A 49 10.09 -29.71 1.46
N GLN A 50 9.73 -29.48 2.72
CA GLN A 50 9.98 -30.42 3.82
C GLN A 50 9.21 -31.75 3.68
N SER A 51 8.07 -31.74 2.99
CA SER A 51 7.28 -32.94 2.70
C SER A 51 7.57 -33.58 1.35
N ASP A 52 8.58 -33.09 0.61
CA ASP A 52 8.92 -33.51 -0.77
C ASP A 52 7.74 -33.44 -1.76
N ASP A 53 6.80 -32.52 -1.52
CA ASP A 53 5.66 -32.28 -2.41
C ASP A 53 6.03 -31.16 -3.40
N GLN A 54 6.73 -31.55 -4.46
CA GLN A 54 7.26 -30.63 -5.45
C GLN A 54 6.16 -29.83 -6.18
N GLY A 55 4.99 -30.43 -6.40
CA GLY A 55 3.87 -29.76 -7.06
C GLY A 55 3.33 -28.62 -6.21
N ARG A 56 3.10 -28.90 -4.92
CA ARG A 56 2.66 -27.89 -3.96
C ARG A 56 3.73 -26.83 -3.70
N ALA A 57 5.00 -27.22 -3.62
CA ALA A 57 6.10 -26.27 -3.49
C ALA A 57 6.13 -25.31 -4.69
N CYS A 58 6.11 -25.82 -5.92
CA CYS A 58 6.10 -24.98 -7.13
C CYS A 58 4.93 -23.99 -7.15
N TYR A 59 3.73 -24.43 -6.78
CA TYR A 59 2.56 -23.54 -6.71
C TYR A 59 2.72 -22.47 -5.62
N ALA A 60 3.15 -22.85 -4.41
CA ALA A 60 3.34 -21.91 -3.31
C ALA A 60 4.44 -20.87 -3.62
N ALA A 61 5.53 -21.28 -4.29
CA ALA A 61 6.59 -20.38 -4.74
C ALA A 61 6.06 -19.34 -5.73
N LYS A 62 5.21 -19.77 -6.68
CA LYS A 62 4.59 -18.86 -7.65
C LYS A 62 3.69 -17.83 -6.96
N GLU A 63 2.86 -18.27 -6.02
CA GLU A 63 2.01 -17.37 -5.25
C GLU A 63 2.83 -16.39 -4.41
N ALA A 64 3.88 -16.86 -3.72
CA ALA A 64 4.78 -15.99 -2.97
C ALA A 64 5.40 -14.92 -3.86
N ALA A 65 5.92 -15.30 -5.03
CA ALA A 65 6.50 -14.37 -6.00
C ALA A 65 5.51 -13.30 -6.45
N LEU A 66 4.26 -13.68 -6.75
CA LEU A 66 3.20 -12.73 -7.10
C LEU A 66 2.94 -11.71 -5.98
N TRP A 67 2.84 -12.16 -4.74
CA TRP A 67 2.59 -11.25 -3.61
C TRP A 67 3.78 -10.35 -3.30
N HIS A 68 5.01 -10.82 -3.50
CA HIS A 68 6.22 -9.98 -3.44
C HIS A 68 6.21 -8.89 -4.52
N GLU A 69 5.86 -9.25 -5.76
CA GLU A 69 5.75 -8.28 -6.87
C GLU A 69 4.69 -7.21 -6.58
N LEU A 70 3.50 -7.62 -6.11
CA LEU A 70 2.44 -6.68 -5.73
C LEU A 70 2.87 -5.74 -4.59
N LYS A 71 3.60 -6.25 -3.59
CA LYS A 71 4.16 -5.44 -2.50
C LYS A 71 5.16 -4.41 -3.03
N ASP A 72 6.04 -4.80 -3.93
CA ASP A 72 7.05 -3.91 -4.50
C ASP A 72 6.41 -2.82 -5.37
N ASP A 73 5.39 -3.18 -6.16
CA ASP A 73 4.59 -2.25 -6.92
C ASP A 73 3.83 -1.25 -6.03
N ALA A 74 3.18 -1.74 -4.98
CA ALA A 74 2.51 -0.88 -4.00
C ALA A 74 3.50 0.08 -3.32
N THR A 75 4.71 -0.39 -3.01
CA THR A 75 5.77 0.43 -2.43
C THR A 75 6.22 1.54 -3.38
N ARG A 76 6.37 1.22 -4.67
CA ARG A 76 6.71 2.20 -5.71
C ARG A 76 5.63 3.26 -5.88
N VAL A 77 4.35 2.86 -5.85
CA VAL A 77 3.22 3.82 -5.92
C VAL A 77 3.19 4.71 -4.68
N ALA A 78 3.34 4.16 -3.48
CA ALA A 78 3.37 4.92 -2.25
C ALA A 78 4.52 5.95 -2.23
N GLN A 79 5.72 5.57 -2.66
CA GLN A 79 6.85 6.49 -2.78
C GLN A 79 6.58 7.64 -3.75
N ARG A 80 5.94 7.36 -4.90
CA ARG A 80 5.56 8.41 -5.86
C ARG A 80 4.55 9.39 -5.25
N PHE A 81 3.59 8.88 -4.48
CA PHE A 81 2.60 9.69 -3.79
C PHE A 81 3.25 10.56 -2.69
N GLU A 82 4.17 10.01 -1.90
CA GLU A 82 4.93 10.74 -0.89
C GLU A 82 5.78 11.86 -1.50
N ILE A 83 6.42 11.61 -2.65
CA ILE A 83 7.20 12.64 -3.35
C ILE A 83 6.29 13.78 -3.84
N ALA A 84 5.16 13.46 -4.46
CA ALA A 84 4.21 14.46 -4.96
C ALA A 84 3.67 15.34 -3.82
N THR A 85 3.22 14.71 -2.72
CA THR A 85 2.65 15.42 -1.56
C THR A 85 3.68 16.23 -0.77
N ASN A 86 4.94 15.77 -0.70
CA ASN A 86 6.01 16.54 -0.06
C ASN A 86 6.46 17.74 -0.89
N ASN A 87 6.37 17.67 -2.22
CA ASN A 87 6.70 18.80 -3.09
C ASN A 87 5.64 19.91 -2.95
N GLU A 88 4.36 19.55 -2.93
CA GLU A 88 3.24 20.49 -2.72
C GLU A 88 3.28 21.19 -1.35
N ARG A 89 3.81 20.54 -0.30
CA ARG A 89 4.02 21.17 1.02
C ARG A 89 5.15 22.21 1.05
N ARG A 90 6.08 22.20 0.08
CA ARG A 90 7.20 23.15 0.03
C ARG A 90 6.87 24.45 -0.71
N ASP A 91 5.85 24.42 -1.56
CA ASP A 91 5.42 25.54 -2.40
C ASP A 91 4.33 26.43 -1.74
N VAL A 92 4.03 26.18 -0.45
CA VAL A 92 3.08 26.94 0.40
C VAL A 92 3.81 27.58 1.57
#